data_AF-A0A7X2MZK1-F1
#
_entry.id   AF-A0A7X2MZK1-F1
#
_cell.length_a   1.000
_cell.length_b   1.000
_cell.length_c   1.000
_cell.angle_alpha   90.00
_cell.angle_beta   90.00
_cell.angle_gamma   90.00
#
_symmetry.space_group_name_H-M   'P 1'
#
loop_
_entity.id
_entity.type
_entity.pdbx_description
1 polymer ?
#
loop_
_entity_poly.entity_id
_entity_poly.type
_entity_poly.pdbx_seq_one_letter_code
_entity_poly.pdbx_strand_id
1 'polypeptide(L)'
;MKKATINEISINIKKSTYLNDYRYCIFNDVINNLTIGSGISNQSIKKAILIALGEFFERESLFYMCDEVPIINSELILGYSLAQKKIIKIDKKYKNYIFSDSCGDASHSKSSFCEKNALREFIERQSLIYNYLSKAKGKRIILNKDIQIKNILNEFKNVYIYNVSLIDNFYVILATADYNDKFLIGANSSSNKDEAINGAIKEMYACKISCNSNMDTQNKKNLDYCDLYTSIPTEKLRAAYSYLKEKSDICYYDELNSYEFDVKSMCRELYDEYKINPILFYMPSTRNIGNLKVAKFFDFNWFPSLNPNQFTPEIYDFVEQATDTELDRKCNFIPFP
;
A
#
# COMPACT_ATOMS: atom_id res chain seq x y z
N MET A 1 10.20 33.30 19.27
CA MET A 1 9.36 32.10 19.03
C MET A 1 8.25 32.46 18.07
N LYS A 2 8.37 32.10 16.78
CA LYS A 2 7.25 32.23 15.83
C LYS A 2 6.38 30.99 15.96
N LYS A 3 5.20 31.15 16.56
CA LYS A 3 4.07 30.21 16.43
C LYS A 3 3.48 30.40 15.02
N ALA A 4 3.54 29.37 14.19
CA ALA A 4 2.76 29.16 12.97
C ALA A 4 2.89 27.65 12.67
N THR A 5 1.86 26.88 12.31
CA THR A 5 0.60 27.20 11.64
C THR A 5 -0.40 26.14 12.12
N ILE A 6 -1.64 26.52 12.45
CA ILE A 6 -2.71 25.51 12.52
C ILE A 6 -3.02 25.20 11.05
N ASN A 7 -2.57 24.06 10.55
CA ASN A 7 -3.07 23.55 9.28
C ASN A 7 -4.59 23.43 9.44
N GLU A 8 -5.34 24.13 8.61
CA GLU A 8 -6.79 23.99 8.60
C GLU A 8 -7.07 22.58 8.06
N ILE A 9 -7.67 21.73 8.90
CA ILE A 9 -7.97 20.34 8.53
C ILE A 9 -9.45 20.25 8.22
N SER A 10 -9.78 19.84 7.00
CA SER A 10 -11.14 19.48 6.62
C SER A 10 -11.38 18.01 6.95
N ILE A 11 -12.53 17.74 7.59
CA ILE A 11 -12.96 16.39 7.91
C ILE A 11 -14.30 16.15 7.23
N ASN A 12 -14.36 15.22 6.28
CA ASN A 12 -15.59 14.84 5.61
C ASN A 12 -16.01 13.43 6.04
N ILE A 13 -17.17 13.31 6.67
CA ILE A 13 -17.71 12.05 7.15
C ILE A 13 -18.98 11.72 6.38
N LYS A 14 -18.98 10.57 5.69
CA LYS A 14 -20.16 10.02 5.04
C LYS A 14 -20.63 8.78 5.79
N LYS A 15 -21.84 8.86 6.32
CA LYS A 15 -22.52 7.76 7.01
C LYS A 15 -23.65 7.24 6.14
N SER A 16 -23.70 5.93 5.92
CA SER A 16 -24.89 5.30 5.36
C SER A 16 -25.98 5.12 6.42
N THR A 17 -27.24 5.19 5.98
CA THR A 17 -28.42 4.84 6.77
C THR A 17 -28.55 3.33 6.97
N TYR A 18 -27.89 2.50 6.15
CA TYR A 18 -27.93 1.04 6.23
C TYR A 18 -26.83 0.48 7.14
N LEU A 19 -27.17 -0.59 7.88
CA LEU A 19 -26.28 -1.21 8.87
C LEU A 19 -25.00 -1.80 8.27
N ASN A 20 -25.15 -2.46 7.11
CA ASN A 20 -24.09 -3.23 6.43
C ASN A 20 -23.24 -2.39 5.47
N ASP A 21 -23.61 -1.13 5.24
CA ASP A 21 -22.89 -0.27 4.31
C ASP A 21 -21.57 0.22 4.90
N TYR A 22 -20.61 0.42 4.01
CA TYR A 22 -19.36 1.07 4.36
C TYR A 22 -19.59 2.53 4.77
N ARG A 23 -18.94 2.92 5.86
CA ARG A 23 -18.85 4.29 6.34
C ARG A 23 -17.49 4.83 5.95
N TYR A 24 -17.45 6.11 5.63
CA TYR A 24 -16.29 6.73 5.03
C TYR A 24 -15.90 8.03 5.72
N CYS A 25 -14.59 8.28 5.82
CA CYS A 25 -14.01 9.49 6.40
C CYS A 25 -12.81 9.94 5.57
N ILE A 26 -12.74 11.25 5.29
CA ILE A 26 -11.55 11.91 4.73
C ILE A 26 -11.04 12.94 5.72
N PHE A 27 -9.73 12.93 5.97
CA PHE A 27 -8.98 14.05 6.51
C PHE A 27 -8.19 14.69 5.38
N ASN A 28 -8.29 16.01 5.22
CA ASN A 28 -7.50 16.75 4.24
C ASN A 28 -6.87 17.97 4.91
N ASP A 29 -5.59 18.20 4.65
CA ASP A 29 -4.95 19.48 4.93
C ASP A 29 -5.37 20.50 3.85
N VAL A 30 -6.11 21.53 4.27
CA VAL A 30 -6.67 22.55 3.36
C VAL A 30 -5.56 23.37 2.70
N ILE A 31 -4.39 23.46 3.33
CA ILE A 31 -3.24 24.22 2.80
C ILE A 31 -2.39 23.30 1.91
N ASN A 32 -2.20 22.04 2.33
CA ASN A 32 -1.43 21.05 1.59
C ASN A 32 -2.30 19.89 1.10
N ASN A 33 -2.87 20.03 -0.10
CA ASN A 33 -3.74 19.02 -0.72
C ASN A 33 -3.07 17.65 -0.97
N LEU A 34 -1.77 17.49 -0.73
CA LEU A 34 -1.07 16.19 -0.81
C LEU A 34 -1.22 15.36 0.48
N THR A 35 -1.58 15.99 1.60
CA THR A 35 -1.77 15.32 2.89
C THR A 35 -3.24 14.96 3.08
N ILE A 36 -3.64 13.83 2.51
CA ILE A 36 -5.01 13.29 2.61
C ILE A 36 -4.98 11.93 3.30
N GLY A 37 -5.83 11.72 4.30
CA GLY A 37 -6.08 10.40 4.87
C GLY A 37 -7.50 9.92 4.59
N SER A 38 -7.66 8.67 4.22
CA SER A 38 -8.91 8.07 3.76
C SER A 38 -9.24 6.81 4.56
N GLY A 39 -10.46 6.72 5.07
CA GLY A 39 -10.84 5.62 5.95
C GLY A 39 -12.19 5.05 5.59
N ILE A 40 -12.22 3.76 5.30
CA ILE A 40 -13.43 3.01 5.00
C ILE A 40 -13.66 1.89 6.02
N SER A 41 -14.89 1.72 6.52
CA SER A 41 -15.23 0.65 7.48
C SER A 41 -16.71 0.32 7.48
N ASN A 42 -17.04 -0.97 7.39
CA ASN A 42 -18.40 -1.48 7.55
C ASN A 42 -18.77 -1.73 9.03
N GLN A 43 -17.81 -1.64 9.98
CA GLN A 43 -18.05 -1.91 11.40
C GLN A 43 -18.58 -0.68 12.16
N SER A 44 -17.90 0.46 12.05
CA SER A 44 -18.29 1.69 12.74
C SER A 44 -17.63 2.92 12.12
N ILE A 45 -18.25 4.09 12.31
CA ILE A 45 -17.67 5.37 11.88
C ILE A 45 -16.38 5.69 12.64
N LYS A 46 -16.31 5.33 13.94
CA LYS A 46 -15.11 5.52 14.75
C LYS A 46 -13.91 4.79 14.14
N LYS A 47 -14.11 3.58 13.62
CA LYS A 47 -13.04 2.83 12.95
C LYS A 47 -12.62 3.50 11.63
N ALA A 48 -13.56 3.99 10.83
CA ALA A 48 -13.24 4.75 9.62
C ALA A 48 -12.42 6.02 9.93
N ILE A 49 -12.82 6.78 10.95
CA ILE A 49 -12.07 7.97 11.41
C ILE A 49 -10.64 7.60 11.83
N LEU A 50 -10.47 6.53 12.61
CA LEU A 50 -9.14 6.11 13.08
C LEU A 50 -8.21 5.68 11.94
N ILE A 51 -8.75 5.01 10.92
CA ILE A 51 -7.99 4.63 9.72
C ILE A 51 -7.56 5.89 8.96
N ALA A 52 -8.51 6.78 8.66
CA ALA A 52 -8.23 8.02 7.94
C ALA A 52 -7.23 8.91 8.68
N LEU A 53 -7.33 8.98 10.01
CA LEU A 53 -6.41 9.76 10.83
C LEU A 53 -4.99 9.17 10.83
N GLY A 54 -4.87 7.84 10.81
CA GLY A 54 -3.57 7.17 10.71
C GLY A 54 -2.87 7.50 9.39
N GLU A 55 -3.57 7.28 8.27
CA GLU A 55 -3.05 7.60 6.93
C GLU A 55 -2.68 9.09 6.79
N PHE A 56 -3.49 9.97 7.39
CA PHE A 56 -3.19 11.40 7.42
C PHE A 56 -1.86 11.69 8.14
N PHE A 57 -1.61 11.07 9.31
CA PHE A 57 -0.36 11.26 10.05
C PHE A 57 0.85 10.65 9.35
N GLU A 58 0.67 9.55 8.62
CA GLU A 58 1.71 8.96 7.77
C GLU A 58 2.14 9.97 6.71
N ARG A 59 1.19 10.48 5.91
CA ARG A 59 1.48 11.43 4.83
C ARG A 59 2.02 12.76 5.33
N GLU A 60 1.53 13.25 6.47
CA GLU A 60 2.05 14.47 7.09
C GLU A 60 3.52 14.31 7.51
N SER A 61 3.85 13.17 8.10
CA SER A 61 5.23 12.86 8.51
C SER A 61 6.13 12.62 7.30
N LEU A 62 5.63 11.94 6.26
CA LEU A 62 6.33 11.72 5.00
C LEU A 62 6.64 13.05 4.29
N PHE A 63 5.65 13.94 4.19
CA PHE A 63 5.82 15.27 3.61
C PHE A 63 6.84 16.10 4.39
N TYR A 64 6.77 16.07 5.71
CA TYR A 64 7.77 16.69 6.58
C TYR A 64 9.18 16.10 6.37
N MET A 65 9.25 14.79 6.13
CA MET A 65 10.47 14.09 5.74
C MET A 65 10.92 14.37 4.31
N CYS A 66 10.16 15.08 3.47
CA CYS A 66 10.61 15.57 2.15
C CYS A 66 11.01 17.05 2.18
N ASP A 67 10.31 17.88 2.93
CA ASP A 67 10.63 19.31 3.06
C ASP A 67 11.98 19.59 3.75
N GLU A 68 12.63 20.69 3.37
CA GLU A 68 13.85 21.21 4.03
C GLU A 68 13.54 21.86 5.39
N VAL A 69 12.74 21.18 6.23
CA VAL A 69 12.41 21.74 7.54
C VAL A 69 13.69 21.75 8.41
N PRO A 70 14.05 22.89 9.04
CA PRO A 70 15.34 23.08 9.76
C PRO A 70 15.61 22.15 10.95
N ILE A 71 14.69 21.25 11.29
CA ILE A 71 14.77 20.43 12.50
C ILE A 71 15.60 19.16 12.26
N ILE A 72 15.73 18.70 11.01
CA ILE A 72 16.64 17.59 10.64
C ILE A 72 17.98 18.19 10.20
N ASN A 73 18.72 18.74 11.18
CA ASN A 73 20.07 19.29 11.00
C ASN A 73 21.17 18.22 10.93
N SER A 74 20.81 16.93 10.94
CA SER A 74 21.77 15.84 10.75
C SER A 74 22.06 15.63 9.26
N GLU A 75 23.34 15.54 8.89
CA GLU A 75 23.77 15.07 7.55
C GLU A 75 23.43 13.59 7.31
N LEU A 76 23.03 12.87 8.36
CA LEU A 76 22.73 11.45 8.32
C LEU A 76 21.29 11.15 8.74
N ILE A 77 20.67 10.26 7.98
CA ILE A 77 19.42 9.57 8.31
C ILE A 77 19.80 8.21 8.93
N LEU A 78 19.20 7.89 10.06
CA LEU A 78 19.42 6.63 10.75
C LEU A 78 18.26 5.69 10.45
N GLY A 79 18.59 4.52 9.91
CA GLY A 79 17.67 3.39 9.79
C GLY A 79 18.18 2.19 10.58
N TYR A 80 17.34 1.19 10.79
CA TYR A 80 17.73 -0.06 11.43
C TYR A 80 17.38 -1.26 10.55
N SER A 81 18.39 -2.03 10.15
CA SER A 81 18.17 -3.31 9.47
C SER A 81 17.84 -4.38 10.50
N LEU A 82 16.62 -4.93 10.42
CA LEU A 82 16.17 -6.00 11.29
C LEU A 82 16.80 -7.35 10.95
N ALA A 83 17.03 -7.61 9.66
CA ALA A 83 17.69 -8.82 9.18
C ALA A 83 19.16 -8.87 9.65
N GLN A 84 19.90 -7.78 9.45
CA GLN A 84 21.32 -7.69 9.78
C GLN A 84 21.61 -7.23 11.22
N LYS A 85 20.57 -6.81 11.95
CA LYS A 85 20.63 -6.34 13.35
C LYS A 85 21.62 -5.19 13.57
N LYS A 86 21.62 -4.20 12.68
CA LYS A 86 22.55 -3.07 12.74
C LYS A 86 21.90 -1.75 12.35
N ILE A 87 22.42 -0.66 12.92
CA ILE A 87 22.08 0.70 12.49
C ILE A 87 22.74 0.95 11.13
N ILE A 88 21.93 1.43 10.19
CA ILE A 88 22.38 1.88 8.87
C ILE A 88 22.40 3.42 8.90
N LYS A 89 23.57 3.98 8.58
CA LYS A 89 23.76 5.44 8.45
C LYS A 89 23.69 5.80 6.97
N ILE A 90 22.75 6.67 6.61
CA ILE A 90 22.49 7.04 5.23
C ILE A 90 22.69 8.53 5.08
N ASP A 91 23.35 8.94 4.00
CA ASP A 91 23.51 10.34 3.63
C ASP A 91 22.14 11.00 3.37
N LYS A 92 21.94 12.19 3.93
CA LYS A 92 20.71 12.99 3.77
C LYS A 92 20.32 13.21 2.30
N LYS A 93 21.24 13.14 1.34
CA LYS A 93 20.91 13.23 -0.09
C LYS A 93 19.92 12.16 -0.57
N TYR A 94 19.85 11.01 0.10
CA TYR A 94 18.89 9.94 -0.22
C TYR A 94 17.51 10.14 0.42
N LYS A 95 17.28 11.21 1.18
CA LYS A 95 15.99 11.52 1.83
C LYS A 95 14.82 11.43 0.86
N ASN A 96 14.89 12.15 -0.25
CA ASN A 96 13.81 12.21 -1.23
C ASN A 96 13.64 10.89 -1.99
N TYR A 97 14.66 10.03 -2.01
CA TYR A 97 14.57 8.70 -2.60
C TYR A 97 13.82 7.75 -1.66
N ILE A 98 14.16 7.78 -0.36
CA ILE A 98 13.54 6.92 0.67
C ILE A 98 12.09 7.32 0.94
N PHE A 99 11.79 8.62 0.98
CA PHE A 99 10.50 9.16 1.41
C PHE A 99 9.65 9.69 0.25
N SER A 100 9.86 9.19 -0.97
CA SER A 100 9.19 9.69 -2.17
C SER A 100 7.70 9.36 -2.26
N ASP A 101 7.26 8.28 -1.60
CA ASP A 101 5.88 7.81 -1.56
C ASP A 101 5.54 7.19 -0.20
N SER A 102 4.30 6.74 -0.03
CA SER A 102 3.84 6.11 1.22
C SER A 102 4.08 4.59 1.29
N CYS A 103 4.76 3.97 0.32
CA CYS A 103 4.92 2.52 0.30
C CYS A 103 5.69 2.04 1.54
N GLY A 104 5.06 1.19 2.35
CA GLY A 104 5.68 0.68 3.57
C GLY A 104 5.64 1.65 4.74
N ASP A 105 4.83 2.71 4.66
CA ASP A 105 4.56 3.60 5.79
C ASP A 105 3.51 2.98 6.72
N ALA A 106 3.55 3.33 8.00
CA ALA A 106 2.44 3.12 8.89
C ALA A 106 2.51 4.03 10.12
N SER A 107 1.36 4.30 10.70
CA SER A 107 1.22 4.96 11.99
C SER A 107 0.50 4.09 13.01
N HIS A 108 0.89 4.22 14.27
CA HIS A 108 0.18 3.61 15.39
C HIS A 108 0.53 4.29 16.71
N SER A 109 -0.28 4.07 17.75
CA SER A 109 0.03 4.48 19.12
C SER A 109 1.08 3.60 19.83
N LYS A 110 1.58 2.55 19.17
CA LYS A 110 2.45 1.51 19.73
C LYS A 110 3.46 1.08 18.66
N SER A 111 4.75 1.09 18.99
CA SER A 111 5.82 0.82 18.02
C SER A 111 5.68 -0.55 17.36
N SER A 112 5.40 -1.60 18.14
CA SER A 112 5.26 -2.96 17.61
C SER A 112 4.16 -3.12 16.55
N PHE A 113 3.05 -2.39 16.69
CA PHE A 113 1.96 -2.40 15.70
C PHE A 113 2.28 -1.51 14.50
N CYS A 114 2.96 -0.38 14.71
CA CYS A 114 3.45 0.48 13.64
C CYS A 114 4.45 -0.28 12.76
N GLU A 115 5.43 -0.94 13.35
CA GLU A 115 6.41 -1.80 12.65
C GLU A 115 5.73 -2.94 11.88
N LYS A 116 4.76 -3.62 12.52
CA LYS A 116 3.99 -4.68 11.87
C LYS A 116 3.24 -4.17 10.65
N ASN A 117 2.53 -3.06 10.77
CA ASN A 117 1.75 -2.49 9.67
C ASN A 117 2.65 -1.99 8.53
N ALA A 118 3.73 -1.28 8.86
CA ALA A 118 4.71 -0.78 7.90
C ALA A 118 5.35 -1.94 7.12
N LEU A 119 5.71 -3.04 7.80
CA LEU A 119 6.28 -4.22 7.12
C LEU A 119 5.25 -4.93 6.23
N ARG A 120 3.99 -5.04 6.67
CA ARG A 120 2.91 -5.63 5.86
C ARG A 120 2.75 -4.85 4.56
N GLU A 121 2.64 -3.53 4.63
CA GLU A 121 2.52 -2.68 3.44
C GLU A 121 3.76 -2.76 2.56
N PHE A 122 4.96 -2.78 3.16
CA PHE A 122 6.20 -2.97 2.40
C PHE A 122 6.16 -4.28 1.60
N ILE A 123 5.85 -5.41 2.24
CA ILE A 123 5.76 -6.72 1.56
C ILE A 123 4.66 -6.74 0.49
N GLU A 124 3.51 -6.11 0.77
CA GLU A 124 2.41 -5.97 -0.19
C GLU A 124 2.88 -5.30 -1.48
N ARG A 125 3.57 -4.16 -1.34
CA ARG A 125 4.05 -3.37 -2.48
C ARG A 125 5.17 -4.09 -3.23
N GLN A 126 6.15 -4.67 -2.53
CA GLN A 126 7.21 -5.45 -3.17
C GLN A 126 6.64 -6.64 -3.97
N SER A 127 5.69 -7.37 -3.39
CA SER A 127 5.05 -8.52 -4.03
C SER A 127 4.22 -8.10 -5.25
N LEU A 128 3.43 -7.02 -5.14
CA LEU A 128 2.62 -6.49 -6.23
C LEU A 128 3.49 -6.03 -7.42
N ILE A 129 4.54 -5.25 -7.14
CA ILE A 129 5.43 -4.71 -8.17
C ILE A 129 6.16 -5.85 -8.87
N TYR A 130 6.76 -6.77 -8.10
CA TYR A 130 7.44 -7.94 -8.65
C TYR A 130 6.51 -8.76 -9.53
N ASN A 131 5.31 -9.10 -9.03
CA ASN A 131 4.34 -9.90 -9.76
C ASN A 131 3.92 -9.23 -11.07
N TYR A 132 3.69 -7.91 -11.04
CA TYR A 132 3.29 -7.16 -12.23
C TYR A 132 4.41 -7.04 -13.27
N LEU A 133 5.66 -6.79 -12.86
CA LEU A 133 6.78 -6.61 -13.77
C LEU A 133 7.26 -7.93 -14.40
N SER A 134 7.29 -9.02 -13.61
CA SER A 134 7.64 -10.36 -14.09
C SER A 134 6.50 -11.06 -14.85
N LYS A 135 5.26 -10.57 -14.72
CA LYS A 135 4.04 -11.26 -15.15
C LYS A 135 3.95 -12.67 -14.55
N ALA A 136 4.42 -12.83 -13.31
CA ALA A 136 4.37 -14.10 -12.59
C ALA A 136 2.93 -14.58 -12.42
N LYS A 137 2.73 -15.89 -12.55
CA LYS A 137 1.39 -16.48 -12.65
C LYS A 137 0.45 -16.20 -11.49
N GLY A 138 0.96 -16.07 -10.26
CA GLY A 138 0.14 -16.04 -9.04
C GLY A 138 -0.70 -17.31 -8.83
N LYS A 139 -1.55 -17.31 -7.80
CA LYS A 139 -2.54 -18.37 -7.55
C LYS A 139 -3.94 -17.78 -7.44
N ARG A 140 -4.87 -18.22 -8.28
CA ARG A 140 -6.26 -17.79 -8.23
C ARG A 140 -7.00 -18.55 -7.12
N ILE A 141 -7.51 -17.79 -6.15
CA ILE A 141 -8.26 -18.31 -5.02
C ILE A 141 -9.74 -18.47 -5.41
N ILE A 142 -10.24 -19.69 -5.30
CA ILE A 142 -11.67 -19.98 -5.42
C ILE A 142 -12.30 -19.93 -4.04
N LEU A 143 -13.19 -18.96 -3.85
CA LEU A 143 -13.98 -18.85 -2.63
C LEU A 143 -15.06 -19.94 -2.62
N ASN A 144 -14.93 -20.88 -1.69
CA ASN A 144 -16.04 -21.75 -1.32
C ASN A 144 -17.09 -20.92 -0.56
N LYS A 145 -18.32 -21.45 -0.39
CA LYS A 145 -19.59 -20.72 -0.12
C LYS A 145 -19.66 -19.82 1.15
N ASP A 146 -18.73 -18.91 1.40
CA ASP A 146 -18.87 -17.89 2.43
C ASP A 146 -19.97 -16.90 2.03
N ILE A 147 -21.08 -16.95 2.78
CA ILE A 147 -22.28 -16.16 2.54
C ILE A 147 -22.00 -14.66 2.70
N GLN A 148 -21.10 -14.26 3.61
CA GLN A 148 -20.82 -12.86 3.88
C GLN A 148 -20.03 -12.21 2.74
N ILE A 149 -18.98 -12.89 2.27
CA ILE A 149 -18.18 -12.42 1.14
C ILE A 149 -19.04 -12.41 -0.13
N LYS A 150 -19.84 -13.45 -0.37
CA LYS A 150 -20.75 -13.51 -1.54
C LYS A 150 -21.71 -12.34 -1.61
N ASN A 151 -22.28 -11.90 -0.49
CA ASN A 151 -23.23 -10.80 -0.50
C ASN A 151 -22.59 -9.48 -0.95
N ILE A 152 -21.35 -9.21 -0.54
CA ILE A 152 -20.58 -8.05 -1.02
C ILE A 152 -20.24 -8.23 -2.50
N LEU A 153 -19.89 -9.45 -2.91
CA LEU A 153 -19.46 -9.72 -4.28
C LEU A 153 -20.59 -9.70 -5.32
N ASN A 154 -21.85 -9.88 -4.90
CA ASN A 154 -22.99 -9.99 -5.81
C ASN A 154 -23.27 -8.72 -6.65
N GLU A 155 -22.81 -7.55 -6.21
CA GLU A 155 -22.95 -6.31 -7.00
C GLU A 155 -21.91 -6.16 -8.11
N PHE A 156 -20.90 -7.04 -8.13
CA PHE A 156 -19.79 -6.98 -9.06
C PHE A 156 -19.86 -8.10 -10.09
N LYS A 157 -19.28 -7.86 -11.27
CA LYS A 157 -19.09 -8.86 -12.32
C LYS A 157 -17.62 -9.27 -12.39
N ASN A 158 -17.35 -10.46 -12.92
CA ASN A 158 -15.99 -10.95 -13.17
C ASN A 158 -15.04 -10.80 -11.96
N VAL A 159 -15.51 -11.19 -10.78
CA VAL A 159 -14.71 -11.12 -9.55
C VAL A 159 -13.62 -12.19 -9.57
N TYR A 160 -12.38 -11.78 -9.41
CA TYR A 160 -11.23 -12.66 -9.29
C TYR A 160 -10.38 -12.25 -8.08
N ILE A 161 -9.80 -13.25 -7.42
CA ILE A 161 -8.97 -13.08 -6.23
C ILE A 161 -7.70 -13.88 -6.48
N TYR A 162 -6.56 -13.23 -6.35
CA TYR A 162 -5.25 -13.80 -6.64
C TYR A 162 -4.34 -13.65 -5.43
N ASN A 163 -3.62 -14.70 -5.08
CA ASN A 163 -2.45 -14.61 -4.22
C ASN A 163 -1.23 -14.32 -5.11
N VAL A 164 -0.59 -13.18 -4.86
CA VAL A 164 0.59 -12.69 -5.57
C VAL A 164 1.81 -12.54 -4.64
N SER A 165 1.77 -13.19 -3.47
CA SER A 165 2.84 -13.15 -2.48
C SER A 165 4.21 -13.48 -3.04
N LEU A 166 5.21 -12.74 -2.57
CA LEU A 166 6.62 -13.06 -2.77
C LEU A 166 7.10 -14.16 -1.81
N ILE A 167 6.75 -14.09 -0.52
CA ILE A 167 7.21 -15.04 0.52
C ILE A 167 6.13 -16.06 0.86
N ASP A 168 6.57 -17.20 1.38
CA ASP A 168 5.66 -18.22 1.90
C ASP A 168 5.05 -17.75 3.24
N ASN A 169 3.91 -18.30 3.61
CA ASN A 169 3.24 -18.03 4.90
C ASN A 169 2.79 -16.57 5.17
N PHE A 170 2.83 -15.71 4.17
CA PHE A 170 2.26 -14.36 4.24
C PHE A 170 1.51 -14.08 2.94
N TYR A 171 0.23 -13.70 3.04
CA TYR A 171 -0.60 -13.47 1.87
C TYR A 171 -0.50 -12.03 1.42
N VAL A 172 -0.32 -11.83 0.11
CA VAL A 172 -0.58 -10.59 -0.61
C VAL A 172 -1.66 -10.91 -1.62
N ILE A 173 -2.88 -10.44 -1.33
CA ILE A 173 -4.07 -10.75 -2.11
C ILE A 173 -4.41 -9.57 -2.99
N LEU A 174 -4.57 -9.83 -4.29
CA LEU A 174 -5.08 -8.90 -5.28
C LEU A 174 -6.50 -9.32 -5.69
N ALA A 175 -7.47 -8.44 -5.46
CA ALA A 175 -8.86 -8.62 -5.89
C ALA A 175 -9.15 -7.72 -7.09
N THR A 176 -9.82 -8.25 -8.10
CA THR A 176 -10.26 -7.49 -9.29
C THR A 176 -11.72 -7.76 -9.57
N ALA A 177 -12.44 -6.76 -10.07
CA ALA A 177 -13.81 -6.94 -10.54
C ALA A 177 -14.23 -5.87 -11.56
N ASP A 178 -15.34 -6.12 -12.24
CA ASP A 178 -16.02 -5.15 -13.11
C ASP A 178 -17.27 -4.57 -12.41
N TYR A 179 -17.46 -3.25 -12.52
CA TYR A 179 -18.65 -2.54 -12.05
C TYR A 179 -19.00 -1.39 -12.99
N ASN A 180 -20.20 -1.39 -13.59
CA ASN A 180 -20.66 -0.33 -14.52
C ASN A 180 -19.58 0.11 -15.53
N ASP A 181 -18.99 -0.86 -16.25
CA ASP A 181 -17.91 -0.66 -17.24
C ASP A 181 -16.60 -0.06 -16.70
N LYS A 182 -16.41 -0.09 -15.38
CA LYS A 182 -15.15 0.23 -14.70
C LYS A 182 -14.45 -1.04 -14.21
N PHE A 183 -13.13 -1.04 -14.31
CA PHE A 183 -12.26 -2.06 -13.71
C PHE A 183 -11.89 -1.61 -12.31
N LEU A 184 -12.16 -2.47 -11.33
CA LEU A 184 -11.86 -2.25 -9.93
C LEU A 184 -10.73 -3.18 -9.52
N ILE A 185 -9.85 -2.67 -8.68
CA ILE A 185 -8.72 -3.42 -8.13
C ILE A 185 -8.52 -3.02 -6.67
N GLY A 186 -8.10 -3.97 -5.85
CA GLY A 186 -7.70 -3.74 -4.47
C GLY A 186 -6.69 -4.77 -4.03
N ALA A 187 -5.74 -4.36 -3.18
CA ALA A 187 -4.76 -5.26 -2.60
C ALA A 187 -4.85 -5.19 -1.07
N ASN A 188 -4.49 -6.29 -0.43
CA ASN A 188 -4.20 -6.30 0.99
C ASN A 188 -3.28 -7.46 1.35
N SER A 189 -2.54 -7.29 2.44
CA SER A 189 -1.58 -8.27 2.92
C SER A 189 -1.80 -8.67 4.38
N SER A 190 -1.76 -9.96 4.70
CA SER A 190 -1.79 -10.47 6.08
C SER A 190 -1.26 -11.90 6.16
N SER A 191 -0.80 -12.31 7.35
CA SER A 191 -0.56 -13.73 7.66
C SER A 191 -1.87 -14.50 7.88
N ASN A 192 -2.99 -13.80 8.09
CA ASN A 192 -4.33 -14.38 8.21
C ASN A 192 -5.07 -14.28 6.87
N LYS A 193 -5.53 -15.42 6.34
CA LYS A 193 -6.18 -15.47 5.02
C LYS A 193 -7.45 -14.63 4.94
N ASP A 194 -8.25 -14.59 6.01
CA ASP A 194 -9.52 -13.86 6.03
C ASP A 194 -9.27 -12.36 6.05
N GLU A 195 -8.27 -11.92 6.81
CA GLU A 195 -7.88 -10.52 6.86
C GLU A 195 -7.37 -10.05 5.48
N ALA A 196 -6.51 -10.83 4.83
CA ALA A 196 -5.96 -10.48 3.52
C ALA A 196 -7.05 -10.43 2.43
N ILE A 197 -7.93 -11.44 2.38
CA ILE A 197 -9.01 -11.48 1.38
C ILE A 197 -10.05 -10.37 1.62
N ASN A 198 -10.54 -10.22 2.86
CA ASN A 198 -11.52 -9.19 3.17
C ASN A 198 -10.94 -7.79 3.02
N GLY A 199 -9.66 -7.60 3.33
CA GLY A 199 -8.93 -6.36 3.09
C GLY A 199 -8.87 -6.01 1.61
N ALA A 200 -8.50 -6.96 0.74
CA ALA A 200 -8.39 -6.71 -0.69
C ALA A 200 -9.77 -6.36 -1.32
N ILE A 201 -10.83 -7.05 -0.89
CA ILE A 201 -12.21 -6.74 -1.32
C ILE A 201 -12.65 -5.35 -0.82
N LYS A 202 -12.28 -4.98 0.40
CA LYS A 202 -12.56 -3.66 0.97
C LYS A 202 -11.85 -2.55 0.17
N GLU A 203 -10.59 -2.74 -0.21
CA GLU A 203 -9.86 -1.76 -1.04
C GLU A 203 -10.42 -1.70 -2.48
N MET A 204 -10.84 -2.84 -3.04
CA MET A 204 -11.55 -2.88 -4.33
C MET A 204 -12.88 -2.09 -4.26
N TYR A 205 -13.59 -2.18 -3.14
CA TYR A 205 -14.78 -1.37 -2.89
C TYR A 205 -14.44 0.12 -2.72
N ALA A 206 -13.33 0.46 -2.07
CA ALA A 206 -12.86 1.83 -2.00
C ALA A 206 -12.54 2.40 -3.39
N CYS A 207 -11.92 1.60 -4.26
CA CYS A 207 -11.66 1.94 -5.67
C CYS A 207 -12.95 2.29 -6.42
N LYS A 208 -14.06 1.59 -6.17
CA LYS A 208 -15.38 1.93 -6.73
C LYS A 208 -15.85 3.33 -6.32
N ILE A 209 -15.60 3.74 -5.08
CA ILE A 209 -15.97 5.08 -4.60
C ILE A 209 -15.16 6.14 -5.36
N SER A 210 -13.85 5.94 -5.48
CA SER A 210 -12.95 6.85 -6.20
C SER A 210 -13.28 6.95 -7.70
N CYS A 211 -13.65 5.84 -8.35
CA CYS A 211 -14.05 5.83 -9.76
C CYS A 211 -15.40 6.51 -10.03
N ASN A 212 -16.28 6.59 -9.03
CA ASN A 212 -17.62 7.19 -9.14
C ASN A 212 -17.66 8.66 -8.69
N SER A 213 -16.69 9.13 -7.92
CA SER A 213 -16.51 10.56 -7.75
C SER A 213 -16.10 11.14 -9.10
N ASN A 214 -17.01 11.88 -9.75
CA ASN A 214 -16.71 12.71 -10.91
C ASN A 214 -15.65 13.76 -10.50
N MET A 215 -14.39 13.36 -10.41
CA MET A 215 -13.29 14.31 -10.33
C MET A 215 -13.08 14.80 -11.76
N ASP A 216 -13.49 16.03 -12.03
CA ASP A 216 -13.03 16.80 -13.18
C ASP A 216 -11.49 16.95 -13.06
N THR A 217 -10.76 15.93 -13.50
CA THR A 217 -9.30 15.94 -13.57
C THR A 217 -8.80 16.99 -14.57
N GLN A 218 -9.68 17.51 -15.43
CA GLN A 218 -9.36 18.53 -16.43
C GLN A 218 -8.85 19.87 -15.86
N ASN A 219 -9.07 20.15 -14.57
CA ASN A 219 -8.64 21.40 -13.93
C ASN A 219 -7.57 21.25 -12.83
N LYS A 220 -7.07 20.04 -12.54
CA LYS A 220 -6.00 19.85 -11.56
C LYS A 220 -4.65 20.20 -12.19
N LYS A 221 -3.93 21.18 -11.61
CA LYS A 221 -2.58 21.57 -12.06
C LYS A 221 -1.51 20.48 -11.86
N ASN A 222 -1.70 19.61 -10.86
CA ASN A 222 -0.82 18.48 -10.56
C ASN A 222 -1.70 17.22 -10.45
N LEU A 223 -1.39 16.19 -11.24
CA LEU A 223 -2.01 14.87 -11.16
C LEU A 223 -1.19 14.00 -10.19
N ASP A 224 -1.85 13.36 -9.24
CA ASP A 224 -1.22 12.34 -8.39
C ASP A 224 -1.25 10.95 -9.06
N TYR A 225 -0.65 9.94 -8.42
CA TYR A 225 -0.59 8.57 -8.97
C TYR A 225 -1.99 7.97 -9.17
N CYS A 226 -2.93 8.25 -8.26
CA CYS A 226 -4.32 7.80 -8.35
C CYS A 226 -5.06 8.50 -9.51
N ASP A 227 -4.82 9.79 -9.73
CA ASP A 227 -5.35 10.55 -10.86
C ASP A 227 -4.88 9.95 -12.19
N LEU A 228 -3.61 9.53 -12.27
CA LEU A 228 -3.09 8.80 -13.43
C LEU A 228 -3.82 7.47 -13.62
N TYR A 229 -3.98 6.66 -12.55
CA TYR A 229 -4.72 5.40 -12.62
C TYR A 229 -6.15 5.59 -13.14
N THR A 230 -6.89 6.55 -12.59
CA THR A 230 -8.30 6.81 -12.96
C THR A 230 -8.45 7.35 -14.39
N SER A 231 -7.38 7.90 -14.98
CA SER A 231 -7.36 8.33 -16.39
C SER A 231 -7.19 7.20 -17.40
N ILE A 232 -6.77 6.00 -16.96
CA ILE A 232 -6.52 4.87 -17.86
C ILE A 232 -7.85 4.27 -18.32
N PRO A 233 -8.03 4.06 -19.65
CA PRO A 233 -9.20 3.36 -20.16
C PRO A 233 -9.37 1.96 -19.55
N THR A 234 -10.60 1.60 -19.15
CA THR A 234 -10.94 0.31 -18.53
C THR A 234 -10.35 -0.89 -19.27
N GLU A 235 -10.41 -0.91 -20.61
CA GLU A 235 -9.88 -2.03 -21.39
C GLU A 235 -8.36 -2.19 -21.27
N LYS A 236 -7.62 -1.08 -21.13
CA LYS A 236 -6.18 -1.14 -20.88
C LYS A 236 -5.90 -1.66 -19.48
N LEU A 237 -6.69 -1.27 -18.48
CA LEU A 237 -6.58 -1.81 -17.11
C LEU A 237 -6.84 -3.32 -17.09
N ARG A 238 -7.88 -3.81 -17.76
CA ARG A 238 -8.15 -5.25 -17.88
C ARG A 238 -7.00 -5.99 -18.56
N ALA A 239 -6.50 -5.45 -19.69
CA ALA A 239 -5.39 -6.05 -20.41
C ALA A 239 -4.12 -6.14 -19.55
N ALA A 240 -3.85 -5.12 -18.72
CA ALA A 240 -2.68 -5.06 -17.85
C ALA A 240 -2.59 -6.24 -16.85
N TYR A 241 -3.73 -6.80 -16.43
CA TYR A 241 -3.82 -7.93 -15.49
C TYR A 241 -4.30 -9.24 -16.12
N SER A 242 -4.46 -9.29 -17.45
CA SER A 242 -4.89 -10.49 -18.18
C SER A 242 -4.00 -11.71 -17.91
N TYR A 243 -2.70 -11.51 -17.72
CA TYR A 243 -1.74 -12.57 -17.43
C TYR A 243 -2.10 -13.40 -16.18
N LEU A 244 -2.71 -12.80 -15.15
CA LEU A 244 -3.16 -13.52 -13.96
C LEU A 244 -4.33 -14.46 -14.30
N LYS A 245 -5.27 -14.01 -15.15
CA LYS A 245 -6.38 -14.85 -15.59
C LYS A 245 -5.91 -16.02 -16.44
N GLU A 246 -4.88 -15.83 -17.26
CA GLU A 246 -4.39 -16.82 -18.22
C GLU A 246 -3.43 -17.84 -17.61
N LYS A 247 -2.60 -17.41 -16.65
CA LYS A 247 -1.48 -18.22 -16.14
C LYS A 247 -1.66 -18.76 -14.73
N SER A 248 -2.55 -18.20 -13.91
CA SER A 248 -2.66 -18.57 -12.50
C SER A 248 -3.00 -20.04 -12.28
N ASP A 249 -2.31 -20.66 -11.34
CA ASP A 249 -2.74 -21.94 -10.75
C ASP A 249 -4.01 -21.71 -9.93
N ILE A 250 -4.84 -22.76 -9.76
CA ILE A 250 -6.04 -22.69 -8.92
C ILE A 250 -5.70 -23.18 -7.51
N CYS A 251 -6.15 -22.47 -6.49
CA CYS A 251 -6.19 -22.95 -5.11
C CYS A 251 -7.55 -22.66 -4.46
N TYR A 252 -8.00 -23.51 -3.55
CA TYR A 252 -9.28 -23.31 -2.87
C TYR A 252 -9.08 -22.60 -1.53
N TYR A 253 -10.01 -21.72 -1.17
CA TYR A 253 -9.96 -20.98 0.10
C TYR A 253 -9.83 -21.89 1.35
N ASP A 254 -10.46 -23.07 1.31
CA ASP A 254 -10.42 -24.03 2.42
C ASP A 254 -9.04 -24.69 2.59
N GLU A 255 -8.20 -24.67 1.56
CA GLU A 255 -6.83 -25.22 1.57
C GLU A 255 -5.80 -24.22 2.13
N LEU A 256 -6.20 -22.94 2.27
CA LEU A 256 -5.33 -21.89 2.78
C LEU A 256 -5.23 -21.98 4.31
N ASN A 257 -4.01 -21.84 4.84
CA ASN A 257 -3.76 -21.75 6.29
C ASN A 257 -3.61 -20.30 6.74
N SER A 258 -3.69 -20.05 8.04
CA SER A 258 -3.32 -18.77 8.65
C SER A 258 -2.05 -18.98 9.48
N TYR A 259 -1.20 -17.96 9.51
CA TYR A 259 0.13 -18.05 10.11
C TYR A 259 0.33 -16.98 11.19
N GLU A 260 1.26 -17.24 12.10
CA GLU A 260 1.71 -16.24 13.05
C GLU A 260 2.59 -15.20 12.35
N PHE A 261 2.36 -13.93 12.63
CA PHE A 261 3.15 -12.85 12.06
C PHE A 261 4.22 -12.39 13.06
N ASP A 262 5.48 -12.57 12.70
CA ASP A 262 6.63 -12.01 13.42
C ASP A 262 7.50 -11.15 12.48
N VAL A 263 7.65 -9.87 12.82
CA VAL A 263 8.41 -8.88 12.03
C VAL A 263 9.84 -9.35 11.77
N LYS A 264 10.50 -9.91 12.79
CA LYS A 264 11.91 -10.30 12.68
C LYS A 264 12.09 -11.51 11.78
N SER A 265 11.19 -12.48 11.86
CA SER A 265 11.23 -13.70 11.06
C SER A 265 10.93 -13.38 9.59
N MET A 266 9.90 -12.55 9.32
CA MET A 266 9.59 -12.08 7.97
C MET A 266 10.74 -11.28 7.34
N CYS A 267 11.39 -10.38 8.10
CA CYS A 267 12.57 -9.66 7.60
C CYS A 267 13.75 -10.59 7.27
N ARG A 268 13.90 -11.70 8.00
CA ARG A 268 14.95 -12.70 7.70
C ARG A 268 14.61 -13.51 6.47
N GLU A 269 13.38 -13.99 6.35
CA GLU A 269 12.93 -14.72 5.16
C GLU A 269 13.11 -13.90 3.88
N LEU A 270 12.67 -12.63 3.89
CA LEU A 270 12.91 -11.69 2.79
C LEU A 270 14.40 -11.55 2.43
N TYR A 271 15.28 -11.55 3.43
CA TYR A 271 16.73 -11.44 3.21
C TYR A 271 17.37 -12.74 2.74
N ASP A 272 16.94 -13.87 3.30
CA ASP A 272 17.52 -15.18 3.01
C ASP A 272 17.10 -15.64 1.60
N GLU A 273 15.83 -15.49 1.25
CA GLU A 273 15.29 -15.91 -0.06
C GLU A 273 15.59 -14.88 -1.16
N TYR A 274 15.32 -13.59 -0.90
CA TYR A 274 15.29 -12.56 -1.94
C TYR A 274 16.38 -11.49 -1.81
N LYS A 275 17.23 -11.60 -0.78
CA LYS A 275 18.27 -10.60 -0.45
C LYS A 275 17.69 -9.19 -0.23
N ILE A 276 16.40 -9.09 0.04
CA ILE A 276 15.74 -7.87 0.50
C ILE A 276 16.20 -7.65 1.93
N ASN A 277 16.74 -6.48 2.22
CA ASN A 277 17.19 -6.06 3.54
C ASN A 277 16.31 -4.91 4.05
N PRO A 278 15.10 -5.18 4.58
CA PRO A 278 14.19 -4.13 5.02
C PRO A 278 14.84 -3.27 6.12
N ILE A 279 14.96 -1.97 5.84
CA ILE A 279 15.46 -0.96 6.76
C ILE A 279 14.28 -0.18 7.32
N LEU A 280 14.15 -0.21 8.65
CA LEU A 280 13.12 0.53 9.37
C LEU A 280 13.60 1.96 9.67
N PHE A 281 12.79 2.95 9.30
CA PHE A 281 12.96 4.36 9.63
C PHE A 281 11.80 4.82 10.50
N TYR A 282 12.06 5.49 11.62
CA TYR A 282 11.02 6.23 12.33
C TYR A 282 10.97 7.67 11.86
N MET A 283 9.78 8.12 11.48
CA MET A 283 9.55 9.47 11.01
C MET A 283 9.06 10.36 12.17
N PRO A 284 9.59 11.57 12.33
CA PRO A 284 9.11 12.52 13.31
C PRO A 284 7.71 13.00 12.92
N SER A 285 6.83 13.10 13.92
CA SER A 285 5.53 13.75 13.76
C SER A 285 5.68 15.25 13.99
N THR A 286 5.04 16.06 13.14
CA THR A 286 4.92 17.52 13.34
C THR A 286 3.96 17.86 14.49
N ARG A 287 3.11 16.92 14.86
CA ARG A 287 2.12 17.06 15.93
C ARG A 287 2.67 16.56 17.25
N ASN A 288 2.37 17.29 18.32
CA ASN A 288 2.69 16.90 19.69
C ASN A 288 1.69 15.84 20.22
N ILE A 289 1.73 14.64 19.65
CA ILE A 289 0.92 13.49 20.07
C ILE A 289 1.87 12.47 20.68
N GLY A 290 1.97 12.44 22.01
CA GLY A 290 3.06 11.74 22.72
C GLY A 290 3.23 10.25 22.37
N ASN A 291 2.15 9.55 22.01
CA ASN A 291 2.19 8.12 21.68
C ASN A 291 2.16 7.84 20.18
N LEU A 292 2.05 8.84 19.31
CA LEU A 292 2.09 8.62 17.87
C LEU A 292 3.47 8.10 17.47
N LYS A 293 3.47 6.99 16.72
CA LYS A 293 4.62 6.42 16.04
C LYS A 293 4.29 6.42 14.56
N VAL A 294 5.23 6.87 13.75
CA VAL A 294 5.16 6.77 12.29
C VAL A 294 6.47 6.15 11.84
N ALA A 295 6.40 5.14 10.98
CA ALA A 295 7.57 4.43 10.50
C ALA A 295 7.42 4.06 9.03
N LYS A 296 8.56 3.83 8.38
CA LYS A 296 8.66 3.36 7.00
C LYS A 296 9.64 2.19 6.90
N PHE A 297 9.29 1.15 6.16
CA PHE A 297 10.24 0.16 5.67
C PHE A 297 10.69 0.49 4.25
N PHE A 298 11.98 0.35 3.99
CA PHE A 298 12.57 0.62 2.68
C PHE A 298 13.76 -0.31 2.43
N ASP A 299 14.03 -0.63 1.17
CA ASP A 299 15.21 -1.36 0.73
C ASP A 299 15.87 -0.64 -0.45
N PHE A 300 17.21 -0.57 -0.46
CA PHE A 300 17.96 0.16 -1.49
C PHE A 300 18.17 -0.62 -2.80
N ASN A 301 18.02 -1.94 -2.75
CA ASN A 301 18.27 -2.84 -3.88
C ASN A 301 16.98 -3.35 -4.52
N TRP A 302 15.84 -3.14 -3.86
CA TRP A 302 14.50 -3.50 -4.33
C TRP A 302 13.67 -2.24 -4.66
N PHE A 303 12.38 -2.41 -4.95
CA PHE A 303 11.55 -1.36 -5.51
C PHE A 303 11.32 -0.22 -4.51
N PRO A 304 11.78 1.02 -4.80
CA PRO A 304 11.73 2.14 -3.87
C PRO A 304 10.34 2.77 -3.73
N SER A 305 9.48 2.55 -4.72
CA SER A 305 8.12 3.09 -4.79
C SER A 305 7.27 2.27 -5.75
N LEU A 306 5.98 2.60 -5.86
CA LEU A 306 5.11 2.04 -6.89
C LEU A 306 5.44 2.53 -8.31
N ASN A 307 6.20 3.63 -8.46
CA ASN A 307 6.44 4.30 -9.73
C ASN A 307 7.72 3.76 -10.43
N PRO A 308 7.60 3.02 -11.56
CA PRO A 308 8.75 2.42 -12.22
C PRO A 308 9.80 3.42 -12.72
N ASN A 309 9.43 4.69 -12.92
CA ASN A 309 10.37 5.73 -13.36
C ASN A 309 11.45 6.05 -12.31
N GLN A 310 11.27 5.58 -11.07
CA GLN A 310 12.29 5.70 -10.02
C GLN A 310 13.24 4.49 -9.96
N PHE A 311 13.01 3.46 -10.78
CA PHE A 311 13.79 2.23 -10.72
C PHE A 311 15.04 2.38 -11.58
N THR A 312 16.21 2.19 -10.98
CA THR A 312 17.48 2.25 -11.72
C THR A 312 17.80 0.91 -12.36
N PRO A 313 18.66 0.86 -13.40
CA PRO A 313 19.12 -0.40 -13.98
C PRO A 313 19.65 -1.38 -12.93
N GLU A 314 20.34 -0.88 -11.90
CA GLU A 314 20.91 -1.69 -10.83
C GLU A 314 19.84 -2.37 -9.98
N ILE A 315 18.67 -1.75 -9.78
CA ILE A 315 17.53 -2.36 -9.08
C ILE A 315 16.99 -3.52 -9.91
N TYR A 316 16.79 -3.32 -11.21
CA TYR A 316 16.35 -4.39 -12.10
C TYR A 316 17.35 -5.54 -12.09
N ASP A 317 18.64 -5.26 -12.29
CA ASP A 317 19.70 -6.28 -12.29
C ASP A 317 19.73 -7.07 -10.97
N PHE A 318 19.60 -6.37 -9.82
CA PHE A 318 19.58 -7.02 -8.52
C PHE A 318 18.36 -7.93 -8.32
N VAL A 319 17.16 -7.45 -8.64
CA VAL A 319 15.93 -8.23 -8.46
C VAL A 319 15.89 -9.42 -9.43
N GLU A 320 16.26 -9.23 -10.70
CA GLU A 320 16.33 -10.32 -11.68
C GLU A 320 17.35 -11.38 -11.24
N GLN A 321 18.51 -10.98 -10.70
CA GLN A 321 19.48 -11.92 -10.15
C GLN A 321 18.96 -12.65 -8.90
N ALA A 322 18.27 -11.94 -8.00
CA ALA A 322 17.76 -12.51 -6.76
C ALA A 322 16.57 -13.46 -6.99
N THR A 323 15.85 -13.32 -8.10
CA THR A 323 14.61 -14.07 -8.40
C THR A 323 14.73 -15.01 -9.59
N ASP A 324 15.86 -14.99 -10.31
CA ASP A 324 16.08 -15.72 -11.57
C ASP A 324 14.94 -15.49 -12.59
N THR A 325 14.44 -14.25 -12.65
CA THR A 325 13.24 -13.89 -13.44
C THR A 325 13.44 -12.53 -14.09
N GLU A 326 13.29 -12.45 -15.41
CA GLU A 326 13.35 -11.18 -16.17
C GLU A 326 12.15 -10.28 -15.86
N LEU A 327 12.41 -8.98 -15.71
CA LEU A 327 11.38 -7.97 -15.43
C LEU A 327 11.08 -7.12 -16.66
N ASP A 328 9.83 -6.65 -16.79
CA ASP A 328 9.47 -5.66 -17.81
C ASP A 328 10.09 -4.28 -17.51
N ARG A 329 11.33 -4.09 -17.98
CA ARG A 329 12.07 -2.83 -17.84
C ARG A 329 11.49 -1.68 -18.67
N LYS A 330 10.50 -1.93 -19.55
CA LYS A 330 9.83 -0.90 -20.36
C LYS A 330 8.57 -0.36 -19.68
N CYS A 331 8.15 -0.98 -18.58
CA CYS A 331 7.02 -0.52 -17.79
C CYS A 331 7.30 0.89 -17.23
N ASN A 332 6.42 1.84 -17.51
CA ASN A 332 6.52 3.22 -17.04
C ASN A 332 5.40 3.59 -16.05
N PHE A 333 4.45 2.68 -15.82
CA PHE A 333 3.34 2.85 -14.88
C PHE A 333 2.74 1.48 -14.52
N ILE A 334 2.57 1.21 -13.22
CA ILE A 334 1.88 0.02 -12.73
C ILE A 334 0.42 0.40 -12.47
N PRO A 335 -0.57 -0.15 -13.20
CA PRO A 335 -1.97 0.25 -13.09
C PRO A 335 -2.64 -0.22 -11.79
N PHE A 336 -2.29 0.44 -10.69
CA PHE A 336 -2.84 0.21 -9.36
C PHE A 336 -3.04 1.57 -8.68
N PRO A 337 -4.16 1.83 -7.99
CA PRO A 337 -4.43 3.13 -7.37
C PRO A 337 -3.52 3.43 -6.18
#